data_AF-A0A383WE01-F1
#
_entry.id   AF-A0A383WE01-F1
#
_cell.length_a   1.000
_cell.length_b   1.000
_cell.length_c   1.000
_cell.angle_alpha   90.00
_cell.angle_beta   90.00
_cell.angle_gamma   90.00
#
_symmetry.space_group_name_H-M   'P 1'
#
loop_
_entity.id
_entity.type
_entity.pdbx_description
1 polymer ?
#
loop_
_entity_poly.entity_id
_entity_poly.type
_entity_poly.pdbx_seq_one_letter_code
_entity_poly.pdbx_strand_id
1 'polypeptide(L)'
;MRSLLVAALVCLALFGNAHAGASFPVNDGIVKPGKADGKPYVYPKGNCGSCSTITAWDYISSTPSLSAVAGLIKAIGLDAALKGPFTGTLVLPTNEAVAAYAAQFRGNVTAYPEVFNNFLTKLLTYHFILRSAPAWQLSTIALSVRYRNVWTATPHTVTFVVDRSVSKRAPVDWQWSRKSMHSRPMPRVFAVTHIVDEQGNNVTFASKDNFVLGGGVIHTINSVLNAYDIFPSVSAAAAGNPALSSLFDVLQQVSAALNISVVDQIDSTPGTLLAPTNDALNQSLSTLPITPTPAQLYAVLQYHFCPAPGGNVKGLLYFKFKADKFNPCLTLLGLTKPAPTLKLFFNQTLTDNNPLLPMKLTVDYLDLGGQPAQTNIVVPDVTTPLTAGHVVDKVLIPPLSALPL
;
A
#
# COMPACT_ATOMS: atom_id res chain seq x y z
N MET A 1 15.75 -11.04 -20.00
CA MET A 1 15.58 -11.63 -18.64
C MET A 1 14.41 -11.01 -17.85
N ARG A 2 14.14 -9.69 -17.90
CA ARG A 2 13.00 -9.07 -17.19
C ARG A 2 11.60 -9.59 -17.62
N SER A 3 11.39 -9.90 -18.90
CA SER A 3 10.13 -10.46 -19.40
C SER A 3 9.85 -11.90 -18.91
N LEU A 4 10.91 -12.66 -18.60
CA LEU A 4 10.81 -13.99 -17.98
C LEU A 4 10.44 -13.89 -16.49
N LEU A 5 10.74 -12.76 -15.83
CA LEU A 5 10.41 -12.53 -14.43
C LEU A 5 8.92 -12.22 -14.23
N VAL A 6 8.30 -11.49 -15.17
CA VAL A 6 6.84 -11.25 -15.17
C VAL A 6 6.07 -12.54 -15.46
N ALA A 7 6.52 -13.34 -16.42
CA ALA A 7 5.97 -14.67 -16.65
C ALA A 7 6.21 -15.61 -15.46
N ALA A 8 7.35 -15.52 -14.78
CA ALA A 8 7.63 -16.28 -13.57
C ALA A 8 6.81 -15.81 -12.36
N LEU A 9 6.53 -14.52 -12.18
CA LEU A 9 5.63 -14.03 -11.12
C LEU A 9 4.18 -14.51 -11.34
N VAL A 10 3.73 -14.52 -12.59
CA VAL A 10 2.43 -15.09 -12.98
C VAL A 10 2.42 -16.62 -12.81
N CYS A 11 3.51 -17.31 -13.19
CA CYS A 11 3.62 -18.77 -13.03
C CYS A 11 3.86 -19.21 -11.57
N LEU A 12 4.58 -18.46 -10.74
CA LEU A 12 4.78 -18.79 -9.32
C LEU A 12 3.51 -18.56 -8.50
N ALA A 13 2.66 -17.60 -8.87
CA ALA A 13 1.30 -17.51 -8.30
C ALA A 13 0.40 -18.70 -8.72
N LEU A 14 0.73 -19.40 -9.82
CA LEU A 14 -0.01 -20.57 -10.31
C LEU A 14 0.54 -21.91 -9.80
N PHE A 15 1.83 -22.00 -9.44
CA PHE A 15 2.49 -23.25 -9.01
C PHE A 15 3.03 -23.25 -7.58
N GLY A 16 2.92 -22.13 -6.85
CA GLY A 16 3.17 -22.12 -5.41
C GLY A 16 2.12 -22.97 -4.70
N ASN A 17 2.50 -24.18 -4.28
CA ASN A 17 1.73 -24.96 -3.32
C ASN A 17 1.54 -24.11 -2.07
N ALA A 18 0.37 -23.47 -1.96
CA ALA A 18 -0.06 -22.79 -0.75
C ALA A 18 -0.03 -23.83 0.39
N HIS A 19 1.02 -23.81 1.20
CA HIS A 19 0.95 -24.41 2.51
C HIS A 19 -0.11 -23.62 3.26
N ALA A 20 -1.30 -24.22 3.41
CA ALA A 20 -2.34 -23.76 4.31
C ALA A 20 -1.80 -23.86 5.74
N GLY A 21 -1.07 -22.83 6.16
CA GLY A 21 -0.17 -22.91 7.31
C GLY A 21 -0.06 -21.61 8.11
N ALA A 22 -1.09 -20.77 8.10
CA ALA A 22 -1.43 -19.84 9.18
C ALA A 22 -2.72 -19.15 8.77
N SER A 23 -3.83 -19.53 9.41
CA SER A 23 -5.00 -18.65 9.46
C SER A 23 -4.55 -17.34 10.10
N PHE A 24 -4.37 -16.29 9.29
CA PHE A 24 -4.31 -14.94 9.82
C PHE A 24 -5.60 -14.74 10.65
N PRO A 25 -5.51 -14.29 11.91
CA PRO A 25 -6.71 -13.98 12.67
C PRO A 25 -7.32 -12.74 12.03
N VAL A 26 -8.18 -12.94 11.04
CA VAL A 26 -9.26 -12.00 10.68
C VAL A 26 -10.25 -12.08 11.83
N ASN A 27 -9.83 -11.57 12.99
CA ASN A 27 -10.72 -11.33 14.12
C ASN A 27 -11.31 -9.93 13.97
N ASP A 28 -11.78 -9.62 12.76
CA ASP A 28 -12.69 -8.53 12.56
C ASP A 28 -14.02 -9.06 13.08
N GLY A 29 -14.46 -8.60 14.25
CA GLY A 29 -15.77 -8.90 14.85
C GLY A 29 -16.95 -8.38 14.01
N ILE A 30 -16.89 -8.55 12.69
CA ILE A 30 -17.97 -8.28 11.75
C ILE A 30 -18.98 -9.41 11.95
N VAL A 31 -19.85 -9.19 12.93
CA VAL A 31 -21.13 -9.88 13.01
C VAL A 31 -21.79 -9.72 11.65
N LYS A 32 -22.14 -10.85 11.04
CA LYS A 32 -22.93 -10.90 9.80
C LYS A 32 -24.10 -9.91 9.99
N PRO A 33 -24.23 -8.84 9.18
CA PRO A 33 -25.33 -7.91 9.36
C PRO A 33 -26.62 -8.72 9.32
N GLY A 34 -27.47 -8.52 10.34
CA GLY A 34 -28.81 -9.08 10.36
C GLY A 34 -29.50 -8.78 9.04
N LYS A 35 -30.42 -9.66 8.61
CA LYS A 35 -31.16 -9.50 7.34
C LYS A 35 -31.53 -8.03 7.14
N ALA A 36 -30.92 -7.41 6.13
CA ALA A 36 -31.19 -6.02 5.82
C ALA A 36 -32.62 -5.96 5.27
N ASP A 37 -33.56 -5.52 6.10
CA ASP A 37 -34.97 -5.35 5.70
C ASP A 37 -35.19 -4.13 4.76
N GLY A 38 -34.11 -3.47 4.35
CA GLY A 38 -34.12 -2.42 3.33
C GLY A 38 -33.63 -2.95 1.99
N LYS A 39 -34.55 -3.15 1.05
CA LYS A 39 -34.23 -3.37 -0.38
C LYS A 39 -33.21 -2.30 -0.85
N PRO A 40 -32.10 -2.65 -1.54
CA PRO A 40 -31.20 -1.67 -2.12
C PRO A 40 -31.93 -0.61 -2.95
N TYR A 41 -31.46 0.63 -2.84
CA TYR A 41 -32.19 1.82 -3.28
C TYR A 41 -32.35 1.96 -4.80
N VAL A 42 -31.64 1.17 -5.61
CA VAL A 42 -31.80 1.13 -7.06
C VAL A 42 -31.61 -0.29 -7.58
N TYR A 43 -32.58 -0.78 -8.34
CA TYR A 43 -32.50 -2.02 -9.11
C TYR A 43 -32.64 -1.70 -10.60
N PRO A 44 -31.92 -2.39 -11.50
CA PRO A 44 -32.30 -2.44 -12.91
C PRO A 44 -33.72 -3.03 -13.04
N LYS A 45 -34.50 -2.55 -14.00
CA LYS A 45 -35.93 -2.91 -14.12
C LYS A 45 -36.14 -4.29 -14.71
N GLY A 46 -37.13 -4.97 -14.15
CA GLY A 46 -37.51 -6.34 -14.47
C GLY A 46 -37.27 -7.20 -13.23
N ASN A 47 -38.15 -8.16 -12.95
CA ASN A 47 -37.86 -9.20 -11.96
C ASN A 47 -36.41 -9.65 -12.16
N CYS A 48 -35.59 -9.61 -11.11
CA CYS A 48 -34.20 -10.05 -11.17
C CYS A 48 -34.13 -11.59 -11.29
N GLY A 49 -34.69 -12.16 -12.35
CA GLY A 49 -34.44 -13.53 -12.79
C GLY A 49 -32.98 -13.74 -13.21
N SER A 50 -32.20 -12.66 -13.24
CA SER A 50 -30.77 -12.63 -13.51
C SER A 50 -30.05 -11.61 -12.62
N CYS A 51 -30.38 -11.54 -11.33
CA CYS A 51 -29.39 -11.01 -10.38
C CYS A 51 -28.15 -11.87 -10.59
N SER A 52 -27.05 -11.24 -11.06
CA SER A 52 -25.88 -11.96 -11.55
C SER A 52 -25.59 -13.12 -10.62
N THR A 53 -25.82 -14.34 -11.09
CA THR A 53 -25.54 -15.56 -10.30
C THR A 53 -24.04 -15.81 -10.23
N ILE A 54 -23.29 -15.06 -11.03
CA ILE A 54 -21.84 -15.06 -11.12
C ILE A 54 -21.31 -14.26 -9.93
N THR A 55 -20.51 -14.92 -9.10
CA THR A 55 -19.84 -14.29 -7.97
C THR A 55 -18.75 -13.34 -8.45
N ALA A 56 -18.23 -12.48 -7.56
CA ALA A 56 -17.10 -11.64 -7.91
C ALA A 56 -15.90 -12.49 -8.38
N TRP A 57 -15.63 -13.59 -7.68
CA TRP A 57 -14.56 -14.51 -8.05
C TRP A 57 -14.80 -15.22 -9.39
N ASP A 58 -16.02 -15.67 -9.67
CA ASP A 58 -16.33 -16.33 -10.95
C ASP A 58 -16.07 -15.38 -12.12
N TYR A 59 -16.49 -14.11 -11.99
CA TYR A 59 -16.21 -13.10 -13.00
C TYR A 59 -14.70 -12.87 -13.19
N ILE A 60 -13.96 -12.67 -12.10
CA ILE A 60 -12.51 -12.40 -12.12
C ILE A 60 -11.74 -13.57 -12.74
N SER A 61 -12.02 -14.79 -12.29
CA SER A 61 -11.31 -15.99 -12.71
C SER A 61 -11.63 -16.45 -14.14
N SER A 62 -12.80 -16.07 -14.68
CA SER A 62 -13.20 -16.37 -16.05
C SER A 62 -12.86 -15.28 -17.06
N THR A 63 -12.45 -14.08 -16.61
CA THR A 63 -12.10 -12.96 -17.48
C THR A 63 -10.62 -13.01 -17.88
N PRO A 64 -10.25 -13.26 -19.14
CA PRO A 64 -8.85 -13.46 -19.54
C PRO A 64 -7.92 -12.27 -19.23
N SER A 65 -8.43 -11.04 -19.36
CA SER A 65 -7.67 -9.80 -19.07
C SER A 65 -7.42 -9.55 -17.59
N LEU A 66 -8.00 -10.36 -16.69
CA LEU A 66 -7.84 -10.29 -15.23
C LEU A 66 -7.08 -11.49 -14.66
N SER A 67 -6.51 -12.36 -15.50
CA SER A 67 -5.84 -13.59 -15.04
C SER A 67 -4.65 -13.32 -14.10
N ALA A 68 -3.90 -12.24 -14.32
CA ALA A 68 -2.80 -11.84 -13.43
C ALA A 68 -3.32 -11.45 -12.03
N VAL A 69 -4.33 -10.57 -11.95
CA VAL A 69 -4.90 -10.17 -10.66
C VAL A 69 -5.65 -11.32 -9.97
N ALA A 70 -6.26 -12.24 -10.74
CA ALA A 70 -6.85 -13.46 -10.21
C ALA A 70 -5.79 -14.33 -9.51
N GLY A 71 -4.60 -14.47 -10.12
CA GLY A 71 -3.45 -15.14 -9.51
C GLY A 71 -3.01 -14.48 -8.20
N LEU A 72 -2.92 -13.14 -8.16
CA LEU A 72 -2.55 -12.39 -6.95
C LEU A 72 -3.60 -12.55 -5.84
N ILE A 73 -4.90 -12.43 -6.15
CA ILE A 73 -6.01 -12.63 -5.20
C ILE A 73 -5.97 -14.03 -4.61
N LYS A 74 -5.69 -15.05 -5.43
CA LYS A 74 -5.56 -16.44 -4.98
C LYS A 74 -4.33 -16.64 -4.09
N ALA A 75 -3.19 -16.03 -4.44
CA ALA A 75 -1.95 -16.12 -3.67
C ALA A 75 -2.10 -15.59 -2.23
N ILE A 76 -2.94 -14.56 -2.04
CA ILE A 76 -3.24 -14.01 -0.70
C ILE A 76 -4.51 -14.61 -0.05
N GLY A 77 -5.15 -15.61 -0.68
CA GLY A 77 -6.34 -16.28 -0.15
C GLY A 77 -7.61 -15.43 -0.11
N LEU A 78 -7.68 -14.34 -0.86
CA LEU A 78 -8.84 -13.44 -0.90
C LEU A 78 -9.97 -13.99 -1.81
N ASP A 79 -9.68 -15.00 -2.65
CA ASP A 79 -10.66 -15.63 -3.54
C ASP A 79 -11.84 -16.24 -2.76
N ALA A 80 -11.57 -16.84 -1.59
CA ALA A 80 -12.61 -17.42 -0.74
C ALA A 80 -13.67 -16.39 -0.32
N ALA A 81 -13.26 -15.16 -0.01
CA ALA A 81 -14.17 -14.08 0.36
C ALA A 81 -15.01 -13.57 -0.84
N LEU A 82 -14.54 -13.79 -2.07
CA LEU A 82 -15.17 -13.30 -3.31
C LEU A 82 -16.08 -14.34 -4.00
N LYS A 83 -16.12 -15.59 -3.49
CA LYS A 83 -17.04 -16.66 -3.92
C LYS A 83 -18.46 -16.51 -3.35
N GLY A 84 -18.67 -15.58 -2.42
CA GLY A 84 -19.97 -15.27 -1.85
C GLY A 84 -20.64 -14.05 -2.50
N PRO A 85 -21.86 -13.69 -2.05
CA PRO A 85 -22.44 -12.39 -2.35
C PRO A 85 -21.50 -11.28 -1.92
N PHE A 86 -21.20 -10.39 -2.85
CA PHE A 86 -20.27 -9.28 -2.69
C PHE A 86 -21.02 -7.95 -2.78
N THR A 87 -20.79 -7.08 -1.80
CA THR A 87 -21.30 -5.69 -1.78
C THR A 87 -20.12 -4.73 -1.73
N GLY A 88 -20.09 -3.74 -2.62
CA GLY A 88 -18.97 -2.79 -2.73
C GLY A 88 -18.55 -2.58 -4.17
N THR A 89 -17.35 -2.08 -4.38
CA THR A 89 -16.77 -1.97 -5.73
C THR A 89 -15.33 -2.45 -5.73
N LEU A 90 -15.00 -3.36 -6.64
CA LEU A 90 -13.63 -3.75 -6.93
C LEU A 90 -13.17 -2.97 -8.15
N VAL A 91 -12.02 -2.32 -8.05
CA VAL A 91 -11.37 -1.72 -9.20
C VAL A 91 -10.15 -2.56 -9.50
N LEU A 92 -10.13 -3.31 -10.60
CA LEU A 92 -9.12 -4.33 -10.84
C LEU A 92 -8.25 -3.97 -12.06
N PRO A 93 -6.92 -4.01 -11.93
CA PRO A 93 -6.01 -3.76 -13.04
C PRO A 93 -6.05 -4.89 -14.07
N THR A 94 -5.88 -4.54 -15.36
CA THR A 94 -5.65 -5.55 -16.41
C THR A 94 -4.30 -6.24 -16.24
N ASN A 95 -4.08 -7.34 -16.96
CA ASN A 95 -2.80 -8.04 -17.02
C ASN A 95 -1.64 -7.11 -17.40
N GLU A 96 -1.85 -6.21 -18.37
CA GLU A 96 -0.85 -5.24 -18.83
C GLU A 96 -0.53 -4.24 -17.72
N ALA A 97 -1.54 -3.77 -17.00
CA ALA A 97 -1.37 -2.87 -15.87
C ALA A 97 -0.58 -3.53 -14.71
N VAL A 98 -0.92 -4.78 -14.38
CA VAL A 98 -0.18 -5.56 -13.36
C VAL A 98 1.27 -5.79 -13.80
N ALA A 99 1.51 -6.14 -15.07
CA ALA A 99 2.86 -6.34 -15.60
C ALA A 99 3.69 -5.05 -15.57
N ALA A 100 3.10 -3.92 -15.94
CA ALA A 100 3.75 -2.62 -15.90
C ALA A 100 4.11 -2.19 -14.46
N TYR A 101 3.22 -2.48 -13.51
CA TYR A 101 3.49 -2.23 -12.09
C TYR A 101 4.60 -3.14 -11.54
N ALA A 102 4.53 -4.44 -11.82
CA ALA A 102 5.53 -5.41 -11.38
C ALA A 102 6.93 -5.17 -11.98
N ALA A 103 7.01 -4.59 -13.18
CA ALA A 103 8.28 -4.22 -13.80
C ALA A 103 9.05 -3.13 -13.02
N GLN A 104 8.37 -2.42 -12.11
CA GLN A 104 8.97 -1.42 -11.23
C GLN A 104 9.56 -2.04 -9.95
N PHE A 105 9.21 -3.30 -9.64
CA PHE A 105 9.77 -3.98 -8.47
C PHE A 105 11.28 -4.12 -8.63
N ARG A 106 11.97 -3.80 -7.54
CA ARG A 106 13.41 -3.96 -7.37
C ARG A 106 13.60 -5.08 -6.35
N GLY A 107 14.52 -6.01 -6.62
CA GLY A 107 14.76 -7.17 -5.77
C GLY A 107 13.99 -8.44 -6.14
N ASN A 108 14.37 -9.56 -5.50
CA ASN A 108 13.77 -10.86 -5.74
C ASN A 108 12.62 -11.12 -4.75
N VAL A 109 11.43 -10.60 -5.07
CA VAL A 109 10.24 -10.73 -4.20
C VAL A 109 9.82 -12.18 -3.96
N THR A 110 10.17 -13.10 -4.87
CA THR A 110 9.82 -14.52 -4.73
C THR A 110 10.64 -15.25 -3.67
N ALA A 111 11.79 -14.71 -3.29
CA ALA A 111 12.56 -15.22 -2.16
C ALA A 111 11.87 -14.96 -0.81
N TYR A 112 10.90 -14.04 -0.77
CA TYR A 112 10.25 -13.57 0.45
C TYR A 112 8.71 -13.52 0.29
N PRO A 113 8.07 -14.67 0.02
CA PRO A 113 6.66 -14.71 -0.34
C PRO A 113 5.75 -14.16 0.76
N GLU A 114 6.08 -14.37 2.04
CA GLU A 114 5.26 -13.86 3.14
C GLU A 114 5.24 -12.31 3.18
N VAL A 115 6.41 -11.68 3.03
CA VAL A 115 6.54 -10.20 3.04
C VAL A 115 5.82 -9.62 1.84
N PHE A 116 6.08 -10.20 0.68
CA PHE A 116 5.45 -9.78 -0.56
C PHE A 116 3.92 -9.95 -0.51
N ASN A 117 3.41 -11.03 0.08
CA ASN A 117 1.97 -11.23 0.25
C ASN A 117 1.34 -10.19 1.18
N ASN A 118 2.05 -9.69 2.19
CA ASN A 118 1.58 -8.58 3.02
C ASN A 118 1.43 -7.29 2.19
N PHE A 119 2.45 -6.95 1.40
CA PHE A 119 2.40 -5.84 0.45
C PHE A 119 1.22 -5.99 -0.53
N LEU A 120 1.06 -7.17 -1.14
CA LEU A 120 -0.05 -7.44 -2.05
C LEU A 120 -1.42 -7.32 -1.36
N THR A 121 -1.52 -7.73 -0.10
CA THR A 121 -2.75 -7.60 0.68
C THR A 121 -3.11 -6.12 0.87
N LYS A 122 -2.15 -5.27 1.26
CA LYS A 122 -2.37 -3.82 1.38
C LYS A 122 -2.76 -3.20 0.02
N LEU A 123 -2.03 -3.54 -1.03
CA LEU A 123 -2.30 -3.05 -2.38
C LEU A 123 -3.69 -3.46 -2.86
N LEU A 124 -4.08 -4.73 -2.76
CA LEU A 124 -5.39 -5.21 -3.23
C LEU A 124 -6.54 -4.74 -2.34
N THR A 125 -6.33 -4.53 -1.04
CA THR A 125 -7.36 -3.93 -0.19
C THR A 125 -7.61 -2.45 -0.50
N TYR A 126 -6.62 -1.73 -1.04
CA TYR A 126 -6.80 -0.36 -1.55
C TYR A 126 -7.68 -0.32 -2.81
N HIS A 127 -7.69 -1.39 -3.61
CA HIS A 127 -8.55 -1.53 -4.79
C HIS A 127 -10.02 -1.88 -4.45
N PHE A 128 -10.34 -2.01 -3.16
CA PHE A 128 -11.66 -2.39 -2.66
C PHE A 128 -12.38 -1.18 -2.09
N ILE A 129 -13.37 -0.64 -2.81
CA ILE A 129 -14.20 0.47 -2.37
C ILE A 129 -15.36 -0.06 -1.52
N LEU A 130 -15.57 0.55 -0.36
CA LEU A 130 -16.56 0.08 0.63
C LEU A 130 -18.01 0.21 0.16
N ARG A 131 -18.27 1.05 -0.84
CA ARG A 131 -19.59 1.33 -1.40
C ARG A 131 -19.72 0.78 -2.81
N SER A 132 -20.90 0.25 -3.15
CA SER A 132 -21.26 -0.03 -4.55
C SER A 132 -21.36 1.28 -5.33
N ALA A 133 -20.47 1.43 -6.30
CA ALA A 133 -20.16 2.67 -7.00
C ALA A 133 -20.17 2.42 -8.52
N PRO A 134 -21.34 2.12 -9.11
CA PRO A 134 -21.43 2.03 -10.55
C PRO A 134 -21.27 3.44 -11.14
N ALA A 135 -20.60 3.54 -12.29
CA ALA A 135 -20.13 4.78 -12.88
C ALA A 135 -21.24 5.82 -13.06
N TRP A 136 -22.46 5.38 -13.37
CA TRP A 136 -23.60 6.28 -13.55
C TRP A 136 -24.17 6.87 -12.24
N GLN A 137 -23.87 6.30 -11.06
CA GLN A 137 -24.25 6.88 -9.77
C GLN A 137 -23.24 7.91 -9.27
N LEU A 138 -22.11 8.04 -9.95
CA LEU A 138 -21.01 8.86 -9.49
C LEU A 138 -21.16 10.27 -10.03
N SER A 139 -21.02 11.23 -9.14
CA SER A 139 -20.53 12.57 -9.44
C SER A 139 -19.02 12.58 -9.24
N THR A 140 -18.36 13.72 -9.46
CA THR A 140 -16.99 13.87 -8.94
C THR A 140 -17.04 13.69 -7.42
N ILE A 141 -16.51 12.58 -6.91
CA ILE A 141 -16.62 12.20 -5.49
C ILE A 141 -15.43 11.34 -5.07
N ALA A 142 -14.89 11.63 -3.88
CA ALA A 142 -13.95 10.77 -3.20
C ALA A 142 -14.70 9.65 -2.46
N LEU A 143 -14.32 8.41 -2.70
CA LEU A 143 -14.90 7.23 -2.07
C LEU A 143 -13.87 6.52 -1.21
N SER A 144 -14.28 6.17 0.01
CA SER A 144 -13.45 5.42 0.94
C SER A 144 -13.21 3.99 0.47
N VAL A 145 -11.96 3.56 0.54
CA VAL A 145 -11.55 2.18 0.28
C VAL A 145 -11.44 1.39 1.59
N ARG A 146 -11.25 0.07 1.48
CA ARG A 146 -11.14 -0.83 2.63
C ARG A 146 -9.79 -0.72 3.31
N TYR A 147 -8.74 -0.42 2.55
CA TYR A 147 -7.43 -0.13 3.10
C TYR A 147 -7.49 1.13 3.98
N ARG A 148 -7.05 0.99 5.23
CA ARG A 148 -7.06 2.06 6.23
C ARG A 148 -5.65 2.53 6.46
N ASN A 149 -5.54 3.85 6.58
CA ASN A 149 -4.34 4.49 7.05
C ASN A 149 -4.14 4.10 8.52
N VAL A 150 -3.04 3.41 8.80
CA VAL A 150 -2.72 2.91 10.14
C VAL A 150 -2.53 4.07 11.14
N TRP A 151 -2.11 5.24 10.63
CA TRP A 151 -1.78 6.41 11.43
C TRP A 151 -3.01 7.20 11.88
N THR A 152 -3.87 7.56 10.93
CA THR A 152 -5.04 8.41 11.18
C THR A 152 -6.29 7.59 11.49
N ALA A 153 -6.22 6.26 11.35
CA ALA A 153 -7.35 5.34 11.35
C ALA A 153 -8.44 5.66 10.29
N THR A 154 -8.19 6.64 9.41
CA THR A 154 -9.11 6.98 8.33
C THR A 154 -8.94 6.02 7.17
N PRO A 155 -10.03 5.64 6.48
CA PRO A 155 -9.91 4.95 5.21
C PRO A 155 -9.13 5.80 4.21
N HIS A 156 -8.32 5.15 3.38
CA HIS A 156 -7.83 5.79 2.16
C HIS A 156 -8.99 6.10 1.21
N THR A 157 -8.77 6.93 0.20
CA THR A 157 -9.82 7.35 -0.73
C THR A 157 -9.37 7.31 -2.18
N VAL A 158 -10.31 7.10 -3.09
CA VAL A 158 -10.09 7.25 -4.53
C VAL A 158 -11.14 8.20 -5.10
N THR A 159 -10.77 9.07 -6.02
CA THR A 159 -11.68 10.05 -6.59
C THR A 159 -12.14 9.64 -7.97
N PHE A 160 -13.44 9.45 -8.15
CA PHE A 160 -14.01 9.24 -9.48
C PHE A 160 -14.25 10.60 -10.12
N VAL A 161 -13.75 10.82 -11.33
CA VAL A 161 -13.90 12.07 -12.05
C VAL A 161 -14.91 11.91 -13.17
N VAL A 162 -15.88 12.83 -13.23
CA VAL A 162 -16.92 12.84 -14.26
C VAL A 162 -16.71 14.00 -15.24
N ASP A 163 -17.02 13.74 -16.51
CA ASP A 163 -17.12 14.79 -17.51
C ASP A 163 -18.51 15.42 -17.44
N ARG A 164 -18.56 16.68 -16.99
CA ARG A 164 -19.80 17.44 -16.88
C ARG A 164 -20.35 17.90 -18.22
N SER A 165 -19.54 17.91 -19.29
CA SER A 165 -19.98 18.24 -20.64
C SER A 165 -20.84 17.14 -21.26
N VAL A 166 -20.61 15.89 -20.86
CA VAL A 166 -21.36 14.72 -21.34
C VAL A 166 -22.42 14.33 -20.32
N SER A 167 -23.56 15.03 -20.35
CA SER A 167 -24.74 14.59 -19.60
C SER A 167 -25.49 13.53 -20.40
N LYS A 168 -25.54 12.29 -19.89
CA LYS A 168 -26.43 11.25 -20.41
C LYS A 168 -27.75 11.29 -19.63
N ARG A 169 -28.85 11.11 -20.35
CA ARG A 169 -30.13 10.81 -19.71
C ARG A 169 -30.00 9.43 -19.06
N ALA A 170 -30.45 9.29 -17.82
CA ALA A 170 -30.53 7.97 -17.18
C ALA A 170 -31.32 7.01 -18.11
N PRO A 171 -30.92 5.73 -18.23
CA PRO A 171 -31.59 4.78 -19.10
C PRO A 171 -33.11 4.71 -18.81
N VAL A 172 -33.93 4.77 -19.86
CA VAL A 172 -35.41 4.88 -19.77
C VAL A 172 -36.03 3.61 -19.19
N ASP A 173 -35.33 2.50 -19.34
CA ASP A 173 -35.64 1.21 -18.78
C ASP A 173 -35.40 1.15 -17.28
N TRP A 174 -34.83 2.13 -16.59
CA TRP A 174 -34.54 1.99 -15.16
C TRP A 174 -35.69 2.49 -14.25
N GLN A 175 -36.22 1.58 -13.43
CA GLN A 175 -37.26 1.90 -12.46
C GLN A 175 -36.65 2.42 -11.16
N TRP A 176 -36.47 3.73 -11.11
CA TRP A 176 -36.68 4.42 -9.84
C TRP A 176 -38.10 4.06 -9.38
N SER A 177 -38.28 3.77 -8.08
CA SER A 177 -39.59 3.46 -7.49
C SER A 177 -40.65 4.44 -8.05
N ARG A 178 -41.45 3.96 -9.00
CA ARG A 178 -42.34 4.81 -9.82
C ARG A 178 -43.38 5.54 -8.97
N LYS A 179 -43.62 5.07 -7.74
CA LYS A 179 -44.60 5.64 -6.82
C LYS A 179 -44.26 7.04 -6.30
N SER A 180 -43.02 7.54 -6.41
CA SER A 180 -42.67 8.91 -5.91
C SER A 180 -41.98 9.85 -6.90
N MET A 181 -41.83 9.47 -8.18
CA MET A 181 -41.04 10.26 -9.15
C MET A 181 -41.77 10.63 -10.46
N HIS A 182 -43.08 10.42 -10.59
CA HIS A 182 -43.81 10.75 -11.83
C HIS A 182 -43.71 12.23 -12.25
N SER A 183 -43.34 13.12 -11.33
CA SER A 183 -43.20 14.57 -11.57
C SER A 183 -41.78 15.12 -11.39
N ARG A 184 -40.76 14.28 -11.12
CA ARG A 184 -39.38 14.77 -10.92
C ARG A 184 -38.57 14.60 -12.21
N PRO A 185 -37.86 15.64 -12.68
CA PRO A 185 -36.93 15.49 -13.79
C PRO A 185 -35.90 14.42 -13.45
N MET A 186 -35.62 13.52 -14.39
CA MET A 186 -34.61 12.47 -14.17
C MET A 186 -33.27 13.12 -13.81
N PRO A 187 -32.54 12.60 -12.81
CA PRO A 187 -31.21 13.11 -12.51
C PRO A 187 -30.32 12.99 -13.75
N ARG A 188 -29.58 14.06 -14.04
CA ARG A 188 -28.54 14.02 -15.09
C ARG A 188 -27.43 13.09 -14.60
N VAL A 189 -27.06 12.14 -15.44
CA VAL A 189 -25.95 11.24 -15.20
C VAL A 189 -24.75 11.77 -15.98
N PHE A 190 -23.61 11.92 -15.31
CA PHE A 190 -22.37 12.31 -15.97
C PHE A 190 -21.53 11.07 -16.26
N ALA A 191 -20.84 11.07 -17.38
CA ALA A 191 -19.94 9.97 -17.72
C ALA A 191 -18.67 10.06 -16.86
N VAL A 192 -18.41 9.05 -16.04
CA VAL A 192 -17.10 8.89 -15.38
C VAL A 192 -16.04 8.65 -16.45
N THR A 193 -14.99 9.47 -16.44
CA THR A 193 -13.88 9.41 -17.39
C THR A 193 -12.72 8.60 -16.84
N HIS A 194 -12.30 8.87 -15.61
CA HIS A 194 -11.15 8.24 -14.96
C HIS A 194 -11.30 8.24 -13.43
N ILE A 195 -10.39 7.52 -12.78
CA ILE A 195 -10.18 7.53 -11.33
C ILE A 195 -8.89 8.30 -11.06
N VAL A 196 -8.85 9.10 -10.00
CA VAL A 196 -7.63 9.71 -9.47
C VAL A 196 -7.32 9.00 -8.16
N ASP A 197 -6.15 8.38 -8.07
CA ASP A 197 -5.65 7.78 -6.83
C ASP A 197 -5.03 8.85 -5.90
N GLU A 198 -4.62 8.47 -4.69
CA GLU A 198 -4.06 9.41 -3.72
C GLU A 198 -2.67 9.95 -4.11
N GLN A 199 -2.00 9.30 -5.05
CA GLN A 199 -0.76 9.80 -5.63
C GLN A 199 -0.99 10.77 -6.80
N GLY A 200 -2.27 11.05 -7.12
CA GLY A 200 -2.65 11.98 -8.19
C GLY A 200 -2.61 11.37 -9.60
N ASN A 201 -2.48 10.04 -9.72
CA ASN A 201 -2.45 9.38 -11.02
C ASN A 201 -3.84 9.30 -11.63
N ASN A 202 -3.96 9.70 -12.90
CA ASN A 202 -5.19 9.56 -13.68
C ASN A 202 -5.28 8.16 -14.28
N VAL A 203 -6.16 7.32 -13.74
CA VAL A 203 -6.34 5.93 -14.12
C VAL A 203 -7.60 5.75 -14.96
N THR A 204 -7.43 5.30 -16.20
CA THR A 204 -8.54 5.09 -17.14
C THR A 204 -9.15 3.70 -17.02
N PHE A 205 -10.43 3.58 -17.40
CA PHE A 205 -11.15 2.32 -17.40
C PHE A 205 -10.89 1.52 -18.68
N ALA A 206 -10.66 0.22 -18.53
CA ALA A 206 -10.76 -0.76 -19.61
C ALA A 206 -12.20 -1.25 -19.77
N SER A 207 -12.91 -1.43 -18.66
CA SER A 207 -14.33 -1.83 -18.60
C SER A 207 -14.99 -1.25 -17.36
N LYS A 208 -16.29 -0.97 -17.43
CA LYS A 208 -17.07 -0.33 -16.35
C LYS A 208 -18.33 -1.13 -16.06
N ASP A 209 -18.81 -1.01 -14.81
CA ASP A 209 -20.16 -1.44 -14.40
C ASP A 209 -20.43 -2.95 -14.57
N ASN A 210 -19.44 -3.80 -14.28
CA ASN A 210 -19.66 -5.25 -14.29
C ASN A 210 -20.30 -5.69 -12.97
N PHE A 211 -21.61 -5.94 -12.97
CA PHE A 211 -22.37 -6.32 -11.78
C PHE A 211 -22.21 -7.80 -11.45
N VAL A 212 -22.02 -8.09 -10.15
CA VAL A 212 -21.82 -9.45 -9.63
C VAL A 212 -22.83 -9.77 -8.52
N LEU A 213 -22.89 -11.04 -8.13
CA LEU A 213 -23.77 -11.52 -7.07
C LEU A 213 -23.62 -10.66 -5.80
N GLY A 214 -24.74 -10.22 -5.22
CA GLY A 214 -24.77 -9.35 -4.04
C GLY A 214 -24.86 -7.86 -4.35
N GLY A 215 -24.83 -7.44 -5.62
CA GLY A 215 -24.99 -6.04 -6.02
C GLY A 215 -23.70 -5.22 -5.96
N GLY A 216 -22.57 -5.88 -5.79
CA GLY A 216 -21.26 -5.26 -6.00
C GLY A 216 -20.95 -5.04 -7.48
N VAL A 217 -19.96 -4.19 -7.73
CA VAL A 217 -19.56 -3.75 -9.06
C VAL A 217 -18.06 -4.00 -9.25
N ILE A 218 -17.66 -4.43 -10.44
CA ILE A 218 -16.27 -4.54 -10.83
C ILE A 218 -16.00 -3.56 -11.98
N HIS A 219 -15.02 -2.70 -11.78
CA HIS A 219 -14.44 -1.86 -12.82
C HIS A 219 -13.06 -2.42 -13.17
N THR A 220 -12.75 -2.53 -14.46
CA THR A 220 -11.40 -2.91 -14.92
C THR A 220 -10.66 -1.66 -15.35
N ILE A 221 -9.40 -1.53 -14.95
CA ILE A 221 -8.59 -0.32 -15.16
C ILE A 221 -7.24 -0.61 -15.84
N ASN A 222 -6.73 0.38 -16.55
CA ASN A 222 -5.50 0.26 -17.36
C ASN A 222 -4.21 0.57 -16.57
N SER A 223 -4.30 0.77 -15.26
CA SER A 223 -3.14 0.98 -14.36
C SER A 223 -3.47 0.45 -12.97
N VAL A 224 -2.47 0.25 -12.11
CA VAL A 224 -2.68 -0.12 -10.70
C VAL A 224 -2.92 1.16 -9.90
N LEU A 225 -3.91 1.16 -9.00
CA LEU A 225 -4.16 2.29 -8.10
C LEU A 225 -3.15 2.28 -6.96
N ASN A 226 -2.56 3.43 -6.64
CA ASN A 226 -1.60 3.56 -5.56
C ASN A 226 -2.14 4.43 -4.42
N ALA A 227 -1.98 3.95 -3.19
CA ALA A 227 -2.20 4.74 -1.98
C ALA A 227 -0.96 5.61 -1.71
N TYR A 228 -1.09 6.71 -0.99
CA TYR A 228 0.06 7.60 -0.73
C TYR A 228 1.19 6.93 0.08
N ASP A 229 0.93 5.78 0.70
CA ASP A 229 1.83 5.00 1.55
C ASP A 229 2.18 3.61 0.96
N ILE A 230 1.78 3.29 -0.28
CA ILE A 230 2.13 2.03 -0.96
C ILE A 230 2.84 2.34 -2.27
N PHE A 231 4.06 1.84 -2.43
CA PHE A 231 4.89 2.08 -3.61
C PHE A 231 5.51 0.78 -4.14
N PRO A 232 5.77 0.67 -5.46
CA PRO A 232 6.41 -0.52 -6.03
C PRO A 232 7.92 -0.61 -5.75
N SER A 233 8.57 0.47 -5.31
CA SER A 233 9.99 0.49 -4.95
C SER A 233 10.32 1.71 -4.08
N VAL A 234 11.49 1.72 -3.44
CA VAL A 234 11.99 2.89 -2.70
C VAL A 234 12.18 4.09 -3.63
N SER A 235 12.63 3.89 -4.87
CA SER A 235 12.73 4.99 -5.85
C SER A 235 11.36 5.59 -6.19
N ALA A 236 10.33 4.75 -6.32
CA ALA A 236 8.97 5.23 -6.55
C ALA A 236 8.43 5.99 -5.33
N ALA A 237 8.74 5.52 -4.12
CA ALA A 237 8.39 6.22 -2.88
C ALA A 237 9.06 7.60 -2.79
N ALA A 238 10.34 7.71 -3.16
CA ALA A 238 11.05 8.99 -3.19
C ALA A 238 10.46 9.94 -4.23
N ALA A 239 10.08 9.44 -5.42
CA ALA A 239 9.45 10.25 -6.45
C ALA A 239 8.05 10.74 -6.05
N GLY A 240 7.28 9.91 -5.34
CA GLY A 240 5.95 10.23 -4.85
C GLY A 240 5.92 11.10 -3.58
N ASN A 241 7.05 11.23 -2.88
CA ASN A 241 7.17 12.01 -1.65
C ASN A 241 8.31 13.05 -1.73
N PRO A 242 8.00 14.32 -2.05
CA PRO A 242 8.99 15.38 -2.11
C PRO A 242 9.82 15.58 -0.84
N ALA A 243 9.31 15.18 0.33
CA ALA A 243 10.03 15.29 1.60
C ALA A 243 11.23 14.34 1.72
N LEU A 244 11.42 13.42 0.78
CA LEU A 244 12.49 12.43 0.73
C LEU A 244 13.53 12.70 -0.38
N SER A 245 13.39 13.79 -1.13
CA SER A 245 14.27 14.08 -2.27
C SER A 245 15.74 14.18 -1.87
N SER A 246 16.04 14.88 -0.77
CA SER A 246 17.41 15.05 -0.28
C SER A 246 18.04 13.72 0.18
N LEU A 247 17.24 12.81 0.76
CA LEU A 247 17.72 11.47 1.10
C LEU A 247 18.13 10.70 -0.15
N PHE A 248 17.32 10.81 -1.22
CA PHE A 248 17.60 10.12 -2.46
C PHE A 248 18.86 10.67 -3.16
N ASP A 249 19.08 11.99 -3.11
CA ASP A 249 20.32 12.60 -3.60
C ASP A 249 21.55 12.06 -2.86
N VAL A 250 21.48 11.92 -1.53
CA VAL A 250 22.55 11.30 -0.71
C VAL A 250 22.76 9.83 -1.08
N LEU A 251 21.68 9.06 -1.27
CA LEU A 251 21.77 7.66 -1.71
C LEU A 251 22.49 7.53 -3.06
N GLN A 252 22.18 8.41 -4.02
CA GLN A 252 22.83 8.43 -5.34
C GLN A 252 24.29 8.86 -5.25
N GLN A 253 24.59 9.89 -4.46
CA GLN A 253 25.96 10.36 -4.23
C GLN A 253 26.84 9.25 -3.65
N VAL A 254 26.36 8.56 -2.61
CA VAL A 254 27.09 7.44 -1.99
C VAL A 254 27.24 6.27 -2.95
N SER A 255 26.18 5.95 -3.70
CA SER A 255 26.21 4.89 -4.71
C SER A 255 27.29 5.15 -5.77
N ALA A 256 27.36 6.37 -6.31
CA ALA A 256 28.35 6.77 -7.29
C ALA A 256 29.78 6.78 -6.72
N ALA A 257 29.98 7.34 -5.52
CA ALA A 257 31.30 7.46 -4.92
C ALA A 257 31.92 6.13 -4.50
N LEU A 258 31.09 5.16 -4.05
CA LEU A 258 31.54 3.84 -3.62
C LEU A 258 31.40 2.76 -4.69
N ASN A 259 30.87 3.10 -5.87
CA ASN A 259 30.56 2.16 -6.95
C ASN A 259 29.70 0.98 -6.48
N ILE A 260 28.66 1.29 -5.70
CA ILE A 260 27.65 0.35 -5.20
C ILE A 260 26.26 0.84 -5.58
N SER A 261 25.24 -0.02 -5.49
CA SER A 261 23.83 0.41 -5.65
C SER A 261 23.11 0.30 -4.32
N VAL A 262 23.12 1.38 -3.52
CA VAL A 262 22.49 1.39 -2.19
C VAL A 262 20.98 1.20 -2.31
N VAL A 263 20.35 1.82 -3.31
CA VAL A 263 18.91 1.69 -3.54
C VAL A 263 18.52 0.25 -3.86
N ASP A 264 19.27 -0.43 -4.75
CA ASP A 264 18.99 -1.84 -5.07
C ASP A 264 19.23 -2.75 -3.86
N GLN A 265 20.20 -2.43 -2.99
CA GLN A 265 20.43 -3.18 -1.75
C GLN A 265 19.25 -3.05 -0.78
N ILE A 266 18.71 -1.85 -0.61
CA ILE A 266 17.53 -1.62 0.24
C ILE A 266 16.32 -2.34 -0.36
N ASP A 267 16.06 -2.17 -1.66
CA ASP A 267 14.89 -2.79 -2.31
C ASP A 267 14.99 -4.33 -2.37
N SER A 268 16.20 -4.91 -2.39
CA SER A 268 16.39 -6.37 -2.41
C SER A 268 16.45 -7.03 -1.04
N THR A 269 16.55 -6.25 0.03
CA THR A 269 16.67 -6.76 1.40
C THR A 269 15.39 -6.47 2.17
N PRO A 270 14.68 -7.50 2.67
CA PRO A 270 13.53 -7.25 3.54
C PRO A 270 13.95 -6.53 4.80
N GLY A 271 13.26 -5.46 5.17
CA GLY A 271 13.63 -4.68 6.35
C GLY A 271 12.83 -3.41 6.57
N THR A 272 13.15 -2.72 7.65
CA THR A 272 12.59 -1.42 8.00
C THR A 272 13.61 -0.33 7.67
N LEU A 273 13.20 0.70 6.95
CA LEU A 273 14.01 1.87 6.60
C LEU A 273 13.52 3.08 7.38
N LEU A 274 14.42 3.78 8.06
CA LEU A 274 14.16 5.10 8.61
C LEU A 274 14.63 6.15 7.61
N ALA A 275 13.70 6.91 7.05
CA ALA A 275 13.98 7.90 6.02
C ALA A 275 13.91 9.30 6.65
N PRO A 276 15.04 9.99 6.89
CA PRO A 276 14.98 11.35 7.41
C PRO A 276 14.34 12.31 6.40
N THR A 277 13.58 13.28 6.90
CA THR A 277 13.06 14.38 6.08
C THR A 277 14.19 15.23 5.50
N ASN A 278 13.90 15.97 4.42
CA ASN A 278 14.82 16.96 3.85
C ASN A 278 15.33 17.94 4.91
N ASP A 279 14.46 18.45 5.78
CA ASP A 279 14.83 19.38 6.84
C ASP A 279 15.77 18.75 7.87
N ALA A 280 15.48 17.50 8.28
CA ALA A 280 16.33 16.74 9.18
C ALA A 280 17.74 16.54 8.61
N LEU A 281 17.84 16.19 7.32
CA LEU A 281 19.11 16.01 6.61
C LEU A 281 19.89 17.32 6.51
N ASN A 282 19.24 18.39 6.06
CA ASN A 282 19.87 19.70 5.90
C ASN A 282 20.38 20.24 7.24
N GLN A 283 19.57 20.12 8.29
CA GLN A 283 19.98 20.51 9.64
C GLN A 283 21.19 19.71 10.09
N SER A 284 21.14 18.38 9.98
CA SER A 284 22.23 17.51 10.43
C SER A 284 23.53 17.81 9.67
N LEU A 285 23.48 17.93 8.34
CA LEU A 285 24.65 18.25 7.52
C LEU A 285 25.24 19.63 7.83
N SER A 286 24.40 20.62 8.13
CA SER A 286 24.86 21.97 8.48
C SER A 286 25.53 22.07 9.87
N THR A 287 25.17 21.17 10.77
CA THR A 287 25.72 21.15 12.15
C THR A 287 27.03 20.38 12.28
N LEU A 288 27.41 19.61 11.26
CA LEU A 288 28.65 18.85 11.29
C LEU A 288 29.85 19.79 11.09
N PRO A 289 30.88 19.73 11.95
CA PRO A 289 32.08 20.57 11.83
C PRO A 289 32.99 20.15 10.66
N ILE A 290 32.67 19.03 10.00
CA ILE A 290 33.42 18.46 8.89
C ILE A 290 32.46 18.02 7.79
N THR A 291 32.92 18.04 6.55
CA THR A 291 32.21 17.41 5.44
C THR A 291 32.37 15.89 5.55
N PRO A 292 31.28 15.12 5.75
CA PRO A 292 31.38 13.67 5.91
C PRO A 292 31.86 13.01 4.61
N THR A 293 32.71 11.99 4.74
CA THR A 293 33.17 11.21 3.59
C THR A 293 32.04 10.30 3.07
N PRO A 294 32.08 9.84 1.81
CA PRO A 294 31.10 8.89 1.29
C PRO A 294 30.99 7.59 2.12
N ALA A 295 32.11 7.12 2.69
CA ALA A 295 32.11 5.95 3.56
C ALA A 295 31.41 6.21 4.91
N GLN A 296 31.56 7.41 5.48
CA GLN A 296 30.84 7.82 6.68
C GLN A 296 29.35 7.97 6.42
N LEU A 297 28.96 8.60 5.29
CA LEU A 297 27.57 8.69 4.87
C LEU A 297 26.96 7.30 4.64
N TYR A 298 27.71 6.36 4.05
CA TYR A 298 27.24 4.98 3.90
C TYR A 298 27.00 4.30 5.25
N ALA A 299 27.90 4.48 6.24
CA ALA A 299 27.68 3.95 7.59
C ALA A 299 26.43 4.56 8.25
N VAL A 300 26.20 5.86 8.07
CA VAL A 300 24.96 6.53 8.53
C VAL A 300 23.74 5.89 7.85
N LEU A 301 23.75 5.67 6.55
CA LEU A 301 22.65 5.01 5.82
C LEU A 301 22.41 3.58 6.31
N GLN A 302 23.47 2.81 6.58
CA GLN A 302 23.37 1.47 7.18
C GLN A 302 22.78 1.49 8.59
N TYR A 303 22.96 2.58 9.34
CA TYR A 303 22.36 2.76 10.66
C TYR A 303 20.85 3.07 10.59
N HIS A 304 20.37 3.63 9.48
CA HIS A 304 18.95 3.88 9.24
C HIS A 304 18.20 2.65 8.73
N PHE A 305 18.91 1.58 8.34
CA PHE A 305 18.28 0.38 7.79
C PHE A 305 18.35 -0.80 8.76
N CYS A 306 17.21 -1.45 8.91
CA CYS A 306 16.89 -2.45 9.91
C CYS A 306 16.45 -3.74 9.20
N PRO A 307 17.39 -4.61 8.79
CA PRO A 307 17.05 -5.81 8.02
C PRO A 307 16.21 -6.79 8.85
N ALA A 308 15.19 -7.38 8.23
CA ALA A 308 14.37 -8.40 8.85
C ALA A 308 15.08 -9.77 8.74
N PRO A 309 15.53 -10.37 9.85
CA PRO A 309 16.27 -11.63 9.81
C PRO A 309 15.41 -12.75 9.22
N GLY A 310 15.96 -13.46 8.24
CA GLY A 310 15.28 -14.58 7.56
C GLY A 310 14.07 -14.18 6.72
N GLY A 311 13.89 -12.88 6.40
CA GLY A 311 12.76 -12.41 5.59
C GLY A 311 11.40 -12.59 6.26
N ASN A 312 11.36 -12.68 7.59
CA ASN A 312 10.12 -12.86 8.35
C ASN A 312 9.33 -11.55 8.42
N VAL A 313 8.07 -11.57 7.98
CA VAL A 313 7.15 -10.42 8.04
C VAL A 313 6.98 -9.87 9.46
N LYS A 314 7.07 -10.75 10.47
CA LYS A 314 6.96 -10.36 11.88
C LYS A 314 8.13 -9.47 12.33
N GLY A 315 9.25 -9.50 11.60
CA GLY A 315 10.39 -8.60 11.81
C GLY A 315 10.20 -7.22 11.20
N LEU A 316 9.14 -7.01 10.40
CA LEU A 316 8.81 -5.70 9.87
C LEU A 316 7.90 -4.97 10.86
N LEU A 317 8.34 -3.79 11.27
CA LEU A 317 7.71 -3.01 12.31
C LEU A 317 6.56 -2.20 11.69
N TYR A 318 5.41 -2.84 11.46
CA TYR A 318 4.20 -2.20 10.90
C TYR A 318 3.02 -2.11 11.88
N PHE A 319 2.98 -2.97 12.90
CA PHE A 319 1.79 -3.09 13.76
C PHE A 319 2.17 -3.17 15.21
N LYS A 320 1.77 -2.13 15.96
CA LYS A 320 1.96 -1.95 17.40
C LYS A 320 3.39 -2.31 17.78
N PHE A 321 4.29 -1.33 17.89
CA PHE A 321 5.63 -1.51 18.43
C PHE A 321 5.56 -2.15 19.83
N LYS A 322 5.33 -3.46 19.87
CA LYS A 322 5.20 -4.26 21.06
C LYS A 322 6.63 -4.62 21.44
N ALA A 323 6.88 -4.72 22.73
CA ALA A 323 8.08 -5.35 23.24
C ALA A 323 8.03 -6.84 22.88
N ASP A 324 8.38 -7.17 21.65
CA ASP A 324 8.49 -8.54 21.15
C ASP A 324 9.93 -8.84 20.69
N LYS A 325 10.13 -9.95 19.98
CA LYS A 325 11.46 -10.42 19.58
C LYS A 325 12.20 -9.51 18.59
N PHE A 326 11.52 -8.53 17.99
CA PHE A 326 12.06 -7.71 16.88
C PHE A 326 12.31 -6.25 17.27
N ASN A 327 11.92 -5.87 18.49
CA ASN A 327 12.21 -4.59 19.10
C ASN A 327 13.01 -4.84 20.40
N PRO A 328 14.31 -4.50 20.47
CA PRO A 328 15.05 -3.65 19.53
C PRO A 328 15.41 -4.30 18.19
N CYS A 329 15.39 -3.48 17.14
CA CYS A 329 15.92 -3.84 15.84
C CYS A 329 17.44 -3.67 15.79
N LEU A 330 18.17 -4.64 15.23
CA LEU A 330 19.59 -4.51 14.93
C LEU A 330 19.77 -3.90 13.53
N THR A 331 20.51 -2.79 13.46
CA THR A 331 20.77 -2.08 12.20
C THR A 331 21.73 -2.86 11.30
N LEU A 332 21.74 -2.57 10.00
CA LEU A 332 22.70 -3.15 9.06
C LEU A 332 24.15 -2.82 9.46
N LEU A 333 24.38 -1.62 10.01
CA LEU A 333 25.68 -1.26 10.58
C LEU A 333 26.04 -2.13 11.80
N GLY A 334 25.07 -2.41 12.68
CA GLY A 334 25.26 -3.29 13.84
C GLY A 334 25.52 -4.76 13.48
N LEU A 335 25.12 -5.21 12.29
CA LEU A 335 25.47 -6.53 11.77
C LEU A 335 26.92 -6.62 11.29
N THR A 336 27.43 -5.55 10.67
CA THR A 336 28.79 -5.53 10.11
C THR A 336 29.85 -5.20 11.16
N LYS A 337 29.48 -4.39 12.16
CA LYS A 337 30.32 -4.07 13.32
C LYS A 337 29.63 -4.61 14.58
N PRO A 338 30.10 -5.74 15.17
CA PRO A 338 29.48 -6.35 16.34
C PRO A 338 29.68 -5.46 17.57
N ALA A 339 28.91 -4.38 17.64
CA ALA A 339 28.72 -3.54 18.80
C ALA A 339 27.27 -3.78 19.26
N PRO A 340 27.05 -4.35 20.46
CA PRO A 340 25.71 -4.67 20.96
C PRO A 340 24.79 -3.44 21.13
N THR A 341 25.32 -2.26 20.85
CA THR A 341 24.76 -0.93 21.09
C THR A 341 24.13 -0.27 19.85
N LEU A 342 24.35 -0.78 18.63
CA LEU A 342 23.79 -0.20 17.39
C LEU A 342 22.38 -0.71 17.07
N LYS A 343 21.52 -0.62 18.08
CA LYS A 343 20.14 -1.07 18.07
C LYS A 343 19.19 0.12 18.06
N LEU A 344 18.03 -0.06 17.44
CA LEU A 344 16.95 0.92 17.39
C LEU A 344 15.75 0.40 18.18
N PHE A 345 15.23 1.22 19.09
CA PHE A 345 14.07 0.88 19.90
C PHE A 345 12.88 1.70 19.44
N PHE A 346 11.84 1.02 18.97
CA PHE A 346 10.64 1.68 18.46
C PHE A 346 9.60 1.75 19.56
N ASN A 347 9.07 2.94 19.79
CA ASN A 347 8.10 3.18 20.86
C ASN A 347 6.84 3.83 20.30
N GLN A 348 5.71 3.52 20.94
CA GLN A 348 4.42 4.14 20.68
C GLN A 348 3.86 4.62 22.01
N THR A 349 3.39 5.86 22.05
CA THR A 349 2.75 6.46 23.23
C THR A 349 1.42 7.06 22.81
N LEU A 350 0.37 6.81 23.59
CA LEU A 350 -0.92 7.44 23.35
C LEU A 350 -0.82 8.92 23.67
N THR A 351 -1.21 9.78 22.73
CA THR A 351 -1.32 11.22 22.98
C THR A 351 -2.51 11.45 23.90
N ASP A 352 -2.22 11.88 25.13
CA ASP A 352 -3.22 12.27 26.15
C ASP A 352 -4.28 11.20 26.49
N ASN A 353 -3.94 9.91 26.35
CA ASN A 353 -4.88 8.78 26.49
C ASN A 353 -6.12 8.86 25.56
N ASN A 354 -6.10 9.72 24.53
CA ASN A 354 -7.20 9.87 23.60
C ASN A 354 -7.01 8.91 22.42
N PRO A 355 -7.83 7.85 22.27
CA PRO A 355 -7.69 6.90 21.18
C PRO A 355 -8.04 7.50 19.80
N LEU A 356 -8.57 8.72 19.76
CA LEU A 356 -8.88 9.45 18.53
C LEU A 356 -7.72 10.33 18.05
N LEU A 357 -6.72 10.59 18.91
CA LEU A 357 -5.53 11.32 18.50
C LEU A 357 -4.49 10.35 17.94
N PRO A 358 -3.70 10.77 16.94
CA PRO A 358 -2.59 9.97 16.45
C PRO A 358 -1.62 9.64 17.59
N MET A 359 -1.15 8.39 17.64
CA MET A 359 -0.21 7.92 18.67
C MET A 359 1.16 8.55 18.47
N LYS A 360 1.80 9.19 19.45
CA LYS A 360 3.19 9.63 19.23
C LYS A 360 4.12 8.42 19.05
N LEU A 361 4.76 8.33 17.89
CA LEU A 361 5.72 7.28 17.53
C LEU A 361 7.14 7.83 17.59
N THR A 362 8.03 7.11 18.28
CA THR A 362 9.43 7.52 18.43
C THR A 362 10.38 6.36 18.20
N VAL A 363 11.63 6.69 17.87
CA VAL A 363 12.73 5.75 17.81
C VAL A 363 13.84 6.22 18.73
N ASP A 364 14.25 5.38 19.67
CA ASP A 364 15.42 5.60 20.51
C ASP A 364 16.65 4.93 19.87
N TYR A 365 17.77 5.63 19.90
CA TYR A 365 19.03 5.23 19.28
C TYR A 365 20.22 5.82 20.06
N LEU A 366 21.45 5.51 19.65
CA LEU A 366 22.65 6.15 20.21
C LEU A 366 23.19 7.18 19.23
N ASP A 367 23.45 8.39 19.73
CA ASP A 367 23.98 9.48 18.94
C ASP A 367 25.50 9.38 18.69
N LEU A 368 26.05 10.41 18.06
CA LEU A 368 27.48 10.53 17.74
C LEU A 368 28.39 10.40 18.97
N GLY A 369 27.92 10.86 20.13
CA GLY A 369 28.62 10.78 21.43
C GLY A 369 28.37 9.47 22.18
N GLY A 370 27.60 8.54 21.60
CA GLY A 370 27.19 7.30 22.25
C GLY A 370 26.14 7.51 23.34
N GLN A 371 25.47 8.66 23.38
CA GLN A 371 24.41 8.96 24.34
C GLN A 371 23.05 8.55 23.78
N PRO A 372 22.10 8.14 24.64
CA PRO A 372 20.72 7.89 24.23
C PRO A 372 20.10 9.14 23.61
N ALA A 373 19.57 8.99 22.40
CA ALA A 373 18.85 10.03 21.67
C ALA A 373 17.52 9.48 21.16
N GLN A 374 16.62 10.40 20.81
CA GLN A 374 15.29 10.07 20.31
C GLN A 374 14.92 10.94 19.11
N THR A 375 14.27 10.30 18.14
CA THR A 375 13.68 10.91 16.93
C THR A 375 12.19 10.58 16.85
N ASN A 376 11.38 11.46 16.28
CA ASN A 376 9.96 11.19 16.05
C ASN A 376 9.74 10.60 14.65
N ILE A 377 8.78 9.68 14.53
CA ILE A 377 8.30 9.22 13.23
C ILE A 377 7.16 10.15 12.81
N VAL A 378 7.39 10.87 11.71
CA VAL A 378 6.45 11.85 11.13
C VAL A 378 5.42 11.16 10.23
N VAL A 379 5.87 10.18 9.42
CA VAL A 379 5.02 9.38 8.54
C VAL A 379 5.39 7.92 8.70
N PRO A 380 4.55 7.10 9.35
CA PRO A 380 4.82 5.67 9.47
C PRO A 380 4.41 4.90 8.21
N ASP A 381 4.95 3.69 8.08
CA ASP A 381 4.42 2.61 7.22
C ASP A 381 4.38 2.84 5.70
N VAL A 382 5.32 3.61 5.15
CA VAL A 382 5.54 3.70 3.70
C VAL A 382 5.99 2.33 3.18
N THR A 383 5.08 1.57 2.58
CA THR A 383 5.26 0.17 2.26
C THR A 383 5.76 -0.01 0.83
N THR A 384 6.84 -0.78 0.66
CA THR A 384 7.29 -1.31 -0.63
C THR A 384 7.18 -2.85 -0.65
N PRO A 385 7.47 -3.55 -1.77
CA PRO A 385 7.36 -5.00 -1.82
C PRO A 385 8.10 -5.77 -0.74
N LEU A 386 9.27 -5.27 -0.30
CA LEU A 386 10.10 -5.92 0.71
C LEU A 386 10.40 -5.04 1.94
N THR A 387 10.14 -3.73 1.88
CA THR A 387 10.54 -2.80 2.95
C THR A 387 9.39 -2.02 3.58
N ALA A 388 9.59 -1.67 4.86
CA ALA A 388 8.77 -0.78 5.66
C ALA A 388 9.50 0.55 5.86
N GLY A 389 9.05 1.63 5.25
CA GLY A 389 9.63 2.96 5.43
C GLY A 389 8.93 3.73 6.55
N HIS A 390 9.70 4.36 7.43
CA HIS A 390 9.21 5.33 8.41
C HIS A 390 9.96 6.64 8.21
N VAL A 391 9.25 7.73 7.97
CA VAL A 391 9.84 9.05 7.81
C VAL A 391 10.12 9.65 9.17
N VAL A 392 11.34 10.11 9.42
CA VAL A 392 11.79 10.63 10.73
C VAL A 392 12.23 12.10 10.68
N ASP A 393 12.06 12.80 11.80
CA ASP A 393 12.37 14.23 11.92
C ASP A 393 13.83 14.55 12.29
N LYS A 394 14.65 13.53 12.54
CA LYS A 394 16.11 13.65 12.75
C LYS A 394 16.87 12.56 12.02
N VAL A 395 18.10 12.88 11.62
CA VAL A 395 19.06 11.89 11.09
C VAL A 395 19.66 11.10 12.25
N LEU A 396 19.64 9.79 12.13
CA LEU A 396 20.30 8.89 13.07
C LEU A 396 21.80 8.83 12.73
N ILE A 397 22.62 9.58 13.45
CA ILE A 397 24.07 9.54 13.31
C ILE A 397 24.62 8.54 14.33
N PRO A 398 25.29 7.44 13.91
CA PRO A 398 25.82 6.45 14.84
C PRO A 398 27.00 7.02 15.64
N PRO A 399 27.37 6.38 16.77
CA PRO A 399 28.53 6.76 17.56
C PRO A 399 29.82 6.85 16.73
N LEU A 400 30.72 7.79 17.08
CA LEU A 400 32.01 7.96 16.39
C LEU A 400 32.81 6.67 16.27
N SER A 401 32.76 5.81 17.28
CA SER A 401 33.44 4.50 17.29
C SER A 401 32.91 3.53 16.23
N ALA A 402 31.71 3.76 15.71
CA ALA A 402 31.09 2.96 14.66
C ALA A 402 31.30 3.52 13.24
N LEU A 403 31.82 4.75 13.09
CA LEU A 403 32.13 5.32 11.78
C LEU A 403 33.48 4.79 11.26
N PRO A 404 33.65 4.64 9.93
CA PRO A 404 34.98 4.43 9.36
C PRO A 404 35.82 5.71 9.55
N LEU A 405 37.05 5.52 10.04
CA LEU A 405 38.05 6.58 10.18
C LEU A 405 38.60 7.02 8.82
#